data_AF-A0A653TJ77-F1
#
_entry.id   AF-A0A653TJ77-F1
#
_cell.length_a   1.000
_cell.length_b   1.000
_cell.length_c   1.000
_cell.angle_alpha   90.00
_cell.angle_beta   90.00
_cell.angle_gamma   90.00
#
_symmetry.space_group_name_H-M   'P 1'
#
loop_
_entity.id
_entity.type
_entity.pdbx_description
1 polymer ?
#
loop_
_entity_poly.entity_id
_entity_poly.type
_entity_poly.pdbx_seq_one_letter_code
_entity_poly.pdbx_strand_id
1 'polypeptide(L)' 'MNIEHPIITEINRYGYPKDMVRQEEHFGIDFYGAEILLEDDYVEDKNSGELILRENLERYLAEELDFEFKTAK' A
#
# COMPACT_ATOMS: atom_id res chain seq x y z
N MET A 1 -43.81 -9.27 8.67
CA MET A 1 -42.53 -8.58 8.88
C MET A 1 -41.63 -9.02 7.73
N ASN A 2 -41.35 -8.13 6.78
CA ASN A 2 -40.48 -8.46 5.66
C ASN A 2 -39.05 -8.36 6.16
N ILE A 3 -38.44 -9.50 6.46
CA ILE A 3 -37.04 -9.56 6.86
C ILE A 3 -36.24 -9.59 5.57
N GLU A 4 -35.76 -8.42 5.15
CA GLU A 4 -34.83 -8.34 4.03
C GLU A 4 -33.51 -9.01 4.44
N HIS A 5 -32.93 -9.78 3.53
CA HIS A 5 -31.66 -10.46 3.82
C HIS A 5 -30.58 -9.39 4.06
N PRO A 6 -29.74 -9.49 5.11
CA PRO A 6 -28.80 -8.43 5.49
C PRO A 6 -27.95 -7.88 4.33
N ILE A 7 -27.49 -8.77 3.45
CA ILE A 7 -26.72 -8.41 2.24
C ILE A 7 -27.50 -7.47 1.30
N ILE A 8 -28.80 -7.68 1.13
CA ILE A 8 -29.64 -6.85 0.25
C ILE A 8 -29.79 -5.45 0.86
N THR A 9 -30.00 -5.35 2.17
CA THR A 9 -30.06 -4.07 2.87
C THR A 9 -28.75 -3.29 2.75
N GLU A 10 -27.61 -3.97 2.80
CA GLU A 10 -26.30 -3.35 2.60
C GLU A 10 -26.10 -2.83 1.18
N ILE A 11 -26.41 -3.65 0.16
CA ILE A 11 -26.31 -3.22 -1.25
C ILE A 11 -27.22 -2.01 -1.51
N ASN A 12 -28.45 -2.03 -1.00
CA ASN A 12 -29.37 -0.90 -1.16
C ASN A 12 -28.86 0.39 -0.49
N ARG A 13 -28.09 0.28 0.60
CA ARG A 13 -27.54 1.42 1.34
C ARG A 13 -26.23 1.95 0.75
N TYR A 14 -25.30 1.07 0.41
CA TYR A 14 -23.92 1.43 0.05
C TYR A 14 -23.61 1.22 -1.43
N GLY A 15 -24.47 0.54 -2.19
CA GLY A 15 -24.24 0.17 -3.59
C GLY A 15 -23.39 -1.10 -3.76
N TYR A 16 -22.85 -1.67 -2.68
CA TYR A 16 -22.06 -2.89 -2.66
C TYR A 16 -22.18 -3.59 -1.28
N PRO A 17 -21.95 -4.91 -1.20
CA PRO A 17 -21.88 -5.62 0.08
C PRO A 17 -20.67 -5.15 0.88
N LYS A 18 -20.88 -4.79 2.15
CA LYS A 18 -19.84 -4.16 2.98
C LYS A 18 -18.61 -5.07 3.14
N ASP A 19 -18.84 -6.37 3.29
CA ASP A 19 -17.79 -7.36 3.53
C ASP A 19 -17.05 -7.84 2.26
N MET A 20 -17.53 -7.47 1.05
CA MET A 20 -16.84 -7.81 -0.20
C MET A 20 -15.75 -6.82 -0.59
N VAL A 21 -15.70 -5.64 0.05
CA VAL A 21 -14.69 -4.61 -0.21
C VAL A 21 -13.79 -4.48 1.02
N ARG A 22 -13.08 -5.57 1.35
CA ARG A 22 -11.86 -5.46 2.14
C ARG A 22 -10.80 -4.81 1.24
N GLN A 23 -10.82 -3.49 1.18
CA GLN A 23 -9.63 -2.76 0.79
C GLN A 23 -8.64 -2.98 1.94
N GLU A 24 -7.46 -3.52 1.63
CA GLU A 24 -6.36 -3.51 2.59
C GLU A 24 -6.18 -2.05 3.03
N GLU A 25 -6.06 -1.83 4.33
CA GLU A 25 -6.05 -0.47 4.86
C GLU A 25 -4.83 0.27 4.28
N HIS A 26 -5.10 1.31 3.49
CA HIS A 26 -4.07 2.05 2.76
C HIS A 26 -3.32 2.99 3.71
N PHE A 27 -1.99 2.82 3.82
CA PHE A 27 -1.12 3.69 4.61
C PHE A 27 -0.67 4.91 3.81
N GLY A 28 -0.22 4.71 2.58
CA GLY A 28 0.39 5.76 1.76
C GLY A 28 0.76 5.27 0.37
N ILE A 29 1.55 6.08 -0.34
CA ILE A 29 2.08 5.74 -1.67
C ILE A 29 3.60 5.88 -1.59
N ASP A 30 4.32 4.93 -2.19
CA ASP A 30 5.77 4.95 -2.26
C ASP A 30 6.28 5.89 -3.37
N PHE A 31 7.59 6.13 -3.39
CA PHE A 31 8.26 7.00 -4.35
C PHE A 31 7.97 6.64 -5.82
N TYR A 32 7.72 5.36 -6.13
CA TYR A 32 7.44 4.88 -7.48
C TYR A 32 5.94 4.85 -7.81
N GLY A 33 5.08 5.29 -6.89
CA GLY A 33 3.62 5.31 -7.08
C GLY A 33 2.92 4.00 -6.70
N ALA A 34 3.61 3.07 -6.05
CA ALA A 34 3.00 1.85 -5.52
C ALA A 34 2.31 2.13 -4.18
N GLU A 35 1.17 1.49 -3.94
CA GLU A 35 0.46 1.62 -2.67
C GLU A 35 1.26 0.94 -1.54
N ILE A 36 1.38 1.63 -0.42
CA ILE A 36 1.87 1.09 0.86
C ILE A 36 0.63 0.76 1.68
N LEU A 37 0.47 -0.52 2.00
CA LEU A 37 -0.66 -1.04 2.76
C LEU A 37 -0.26 -1.18 4.23
N LEU A 38 -1.24 -1.32 5.12
CA LEU A 38 -0.94 -1.62 6.51
C LEU A 38 -0.21 -2.96 6.61
N GLU A 39 0.78 -3.00 7.51
CA GLU A 39 1.70 -4.12 7.72
C GLU A 39 2.79 -4.29 6.65
N ASP A 40 2.83 -3.45 5.61
CA ASP A 40 3.97 -3.41 4.69
C ASP A 40 5.23 -2.83 5.35
N ASP A 41 6.37 -3.41 5.01
CA ASP A 41 7.67 -2.87 5.36
C ASP A 41 8.05 -1.74 4.38
N TYR A 42 8.29 -0.54 4.91
CA TYR A 42 8.78 0.60 4.15
C TYR A 42 9.94 1.30 4.87
N VAL A 43 10.66 2.13 4.12
CA VAL A 43 11.76 2.96 4.60
C VAL A 43 11.46 4.42 4.26
N GLU A 44 11.78 5.33 5.17
CA GLU A 44 11.70 6.76 4.94
C GLU A 44 13.10 7.33 4.67
N ASP A 45 13.30 7.98 3.53
CA ASP A 45 14.49 8.80 3.29
C ASP A 45 14.32 10.14 4.00
N LYS A 46 14.88 10.27 5.20
CA LYS A 46 14.73 11.48 6.03
C LYS A 46 15.33 12.74 5.42
N ASN A 47 16.15 12.63 4.37
CA ASN A 47 16.72 13.80 3.70
C ASN A 47 15.73 14.41 2.70
N SER A 48 14.93 13.57 2.02
CA SER A 48 13.94 13.98 1.01
C SER A 48 12.51 14.00 1.56
N GLY A 49 12.20 13.18 2.57
CA GLY A 49 10.86 12.94 3.10
C GLY A 49 10.09 11.86 2.33
N GLU A 50 10.75 11.15 1.40
CA GLU A 50 10.12 10.14 0.56
C GLU A 50 9.93 8.80 1.28
N LEU A 51 8.82 8.13 0.98
CA LEU A 51 8.53 6.77 1.45
C LEU A 51 8.88 5.77 0.37
N ILE A 52 9.59 4.70 0.71
CA ILE A 52 10.05 3.69 -0.24
C ILE A 52 9.67 2.32 0.30
N LEU A 53 8.88 1.54 -0.44
CA LEU A 53 8.62 0.15 -0.09
C LEU A 53 9.94 -0.62 0.02
N ARG A 54 10.05 -1.52 1.00
CA ARG A 54 11.30 -2.24 1.27
C ARG A 54 11.82 -3.00 0.05
N GLU A 55 10.92 -3.51 -0.80
CA GLU A 55 11.24 -4.17 -2.07
C GLU A 55 11.85 -3.24 -3.13
N ASN A 56 11.49 -1.95 -3.11
CA ASN A 56 11.95 -0.94 -4.06
C ASN A 56 13.21 -0.21 -3.57
N LEU A 57 13.68 -0.50 -2.34
CA LEU A 57 14.78 0.24 -1.72
C LEU A 57 16.09 0.13 -2.52
N GLU A 58 16.50 -1.06 -2.94
CA GLU A 58 17.78 -1.21 -3.66
C GLU A 58 17.76 -0.41 -4.97
N ARG A 59 16.61 -0.42 -5.65
CA ARG A 59 16.39 0.37 -6.86
C ARG A 59 16.50 1.87 -6.57
N TYR A 60 15.82 2.37 -5.55
CA TYR A 60 15.89 3.77 -5.13
C TYR A 60 17.32 4.20 -4.78
N LEU A 61 18.03 3.39 -3.99
CA LEU A 61 19.42 3.67 -3.62
C LEU A 61 20.33 3.76 -4.85
N ALA A 62 20.16 2.86 -5.83
CA ALA A 62 20.98 2.85 -7.04
C ALA A 62 20.61 3.95 -8.05
N GLU A 63 19.32 4.12 -8.36
CA GLU A 63 18.84 5.00 -9.43
C GLU A 63 18.77 6.48 -9.00
N GLU A 64 18.35 6.76 -7.76
CA GLU A 64 18.10 8.13 -7.30
C GLU A 64 19.23 8.69 -6.43
N LEU A 65 20.00 7.83 -5.77
CA LEU A 65 21.09 8.22 -4.86
C LEU A 65 22.49 7.76 -5.30
N ASP A 66 22.62 7.18 -6.51
CA ASP A 66 23.89 6.74 -7.11
C ASP A 66 24.71 5.72 -6.26
N PHE A 67 24.04 4.88 -5.46
CA PHE A 67 24.71 3.82 -4.71
C PHE A 67 25.12 2.68 -5.64
N GLU A 68 26.35 2.19 -5.47
CA GLU A 68 26.86 1.03 -6.21
C GLU A 68 26.91 -0.20 -5.29
N PHE A 69 26.08 -1.20 -5.57
CA PHE A 69 26.08 -2.47 -4.84
C PHE A 69 27.24 -3.36 -5.28
N LYS A 70 28.09 -3.78 -4.34
CA LYS A 70 29.26 -4.63 -4.60
C LYS A 70 29.23 -5.87 -3.73
N THR A 71 29.67 -7.00 -4.30
CA THR A 71 29.92 -8.24 -3.55
C THR A 71 31.41 -8.39 -3.32
N ALA A 72 31.83 -8.44 -2.06
CA ALA A 72 33.21 -8.80 -1.73
C ALA A 72 33.45 -10.26 -2.12
N LYS A 73 34.49 -10.50 -2.93
CA LYS A 73 34.97 -11.84 -3.29
C LYS A 73 36.25 -12.15 -2.53
#